data_AF-A0A0G4M0T2-F1
#
_entry.id   AF-A0A0G4M0T2-F1
#
_cell.length_a   1.000
_cell.length_b   1.000
_cell.length_c   1.000
_cell.angle_alpha   90.00
_cell.angle_beta   90.00
_cell.angle_gamma   90.00
#
_symmetry.space_group_name_H-M   'P 1'
#
loop_
_entity.id
_entity.type
_entity.pdbx_description
1 polymer ?
#
loop_
_entity_poly.entity_id
_entity_poly.type
_entity_poly.pdbx_seq_one_letter_code
_entity_poly.pdbx_strand_id
1 'polypeptide(L)'
;MDDPGYAWPAWKFGMKRADLFTKLHDQYNTFPSSIQDPEAFHHDVFEISSDSRTEDEFHRRMAERRVQRLRELDDSLELAGVEIIANPKLIGTEQWSFAVQLFRTRSLDSL
;
A
#
# COMPACT_ATOMS: atom_id res chain seq x y z
N MET A 1 3.57 -8.61 21.80
CA MET A 1 3.43 -7.54 20.81
C MET A 1 2.28 -6.65 21.27
N ASP A 2 2.59 -5.64 22.09
CA ASP A 2 1.67 -4.57 22.49
C ASP A 2 2.49 -3.29 22.47
N ASP A 3 2.91 -2.88 21.27
CA ASP A 3 3.52 -1.57 21.11
C ASP A 3 2.40 -0.52 21.27
N PRO A 4 2.49 0.39 22.25
CA PRO A 4 1.52 1.48 22.40
C PRO A 4 1.39 2.34 21.14
N GLY A 5 2.43 2.40 20.29
CA GLY A 5 2.43 3.16 19.04
C GLY A 5 1.40 2.69 18.01
N TYR A 6 1.02 1.40 18.05
CA TYR A 6 0.07 0.80 17.10
C TYR A 6 -1.32 0.57 17.70
N ALA A 7 -1.75 1.45 18.62
CA ALA A 7 -3.10 1.41 19.16
C ALA A 7 -4.14 1.87 18.11
N TRP A 8 -5.27 1.19 18.07
CA TRP A 8 -6.42 1.57 17.25
C TRP A 8 -7.71 1.01 17.89
N PRO A 9 -8.88 1.62 17.66
CA PRO A 9 -10.14 1.29 18.35
C PRO A 9 -10.81 0.03 17.79
N ALA A 10 -10.07 -1.09 17.74
CA ALA A 10 -10.52 -2.39 17.23
C ALA A 10 -11.81 -2.90 17.90
N TRP A 11 -11.97 -2.59 19.19
CA TRP A 11 -13.13 -2.96 20.00
C TRP A 11 -14.45 -2.41 19.45
N LYS A 12 -14.44 -1.29 18.69
CA LYS A 12 -15.64 -0.71 18.06
C LYS A 12 -16.27 -1.66 17.03
N PHE A 13 -15.47 -2.57 16.48
CA PHE A 13 -15.86 -3.45 15.39
C PHE A 13 -15.76 -4.93 15.76
N GLY A 14 -15.67 -5.25 17.07
CA GLY A 14 -15.52 -6.63 17.53
C GLY A 14 -14.19 -7.28 17.12
N MET A 15 -13.18 -6.49 16.73
CA MET A 15 -11.88 -6.97 16.28
C MET A 15 -10.84 -6.98 17.40
N LYS A 16 -9.77 -7.74 17.19
CA LYS A 16 -8.58 -7.71 18.05
C LYS A 16 -7.59 -6.70 17.50
N ARG A 17 -6.83 -6.04 18.39
CA ARG A 17 -5.77 -5.10 17.96
C ARG A 17 -4.77 -5.75 17.00
N ALA A 18 -4.45 -7.04 17.22
CA ALA A 18 -3.57 -7.82 16.37
C ALA A 18 -4.09 -8.04 14.94
N ASP A 19 -5.40 -7.86 14.69
CA ASP A 19 -5.98 -7.98 13.34
C ASP A 19 -5.43 -6.91 12.38
N LEU A 20 -4.84 -5.84 12.91
CA LEU A 20 -4.07 -4.85 12.14
C LEU A 20 -2.97 -5.51 11.31
N PHE A 21 -2.23 -6.46 11.89
CA PHE A 21 -1.06 -7.09 11.26
C PHE A 21 -1.39 -8.40 10.54
N THR A 22 -2.64 -8.85 10.61
CA THR A 22 -3.11 -10.07 9.96
C THR A 22 -4.28 -9.75 9.04
N LYS A 23 -5.52 -9.90 9.49
CA LYS A 23 -6.74 -9.78 8.68
C LYS A 23 -6.79 -8.47 7.89
N LEU A 24 -6.53 -7.33 8.53
CA LEU A 24 -6.60 -6.02 7.88
C LEU A 24 -5.42 -5.81 6.94
N HIS A 25 -4.21 -6.19 7.36
CA HIS A 25 -3.02 -6.15 6.50
C HIS A 25 -3.25 -6.98 5.22
N ASP A 26 -3.65 -8.24 5.37
CA ASP A 26 -3.85 -9.17 4.26
C ASP A 26 -4.96 -8.71 3.30
N GLN A 27 -6.02 -8.09 3.85
CA GLN A 27 -7.17 -7.67 3.04
C GLN A 27 -6.96 -6.31 2.36
N TYR A 28 -6.29 -5.37 3.04
CA TYR A 28 -6.25 -3.97 2.62
C TYR A 28 -4.86 -3.41 2.34
N ASN A 29 -3.80 -4.01 2.86
CA ASN A 29 -2.42 -3.58 2.63
C ASN A 29 -1.61 -4.56 1.76
N THR A 30 -2.23 -5.59 1.20
CA THR A 30 -1.53 -6.62 0.41
C THR A 30 -1.99 -6.63 -1.05
N PHE A 31 -1.00 -6.56 -1.93
CA PHE A 31 -0.96 -6.96 -3.34
C PHE A 31 0.16 -8.05 -3.43
N PRO A 32 0.72 -8.54 -4.55
CA PRO A 32 1.91 -9.42 -4.50
C PRO A 32 3.06 -8.94 -3.58
N SER A 33 3.06 -7.67 -3.18
CA SER A 33 3.79 -7.11 -2.03
C SER A 33 2.87 -6.26 -1.14
N SER A 34 3.36 -5.84 0.03
CA SER A 34 2.70 -4.80 0.82
C SER A 34 2.58 -3.50 0.01
N ILE A 35 1.43 -2.82 0.14
CA ILE A 35 1.11 -1.56 -0.54
C ILE A 35 1.78 -0.38 0.19
N GLN A 36 1.70 -0.37 1.51
CA GLN A 36 2.30 0.64 2.38
C GLN A 36 3.20 -0.02 3.42
N ASP A 37 4.13 0.75 3.98
CA ASP A 37 4.84 0.34 5.19
C ASP A 37 3.87 0.22 6.39
N PRO A 38 4.26 -0.51 7.46
CA PRO A 38 3.38 -0.77 8.60
C PRO A 38 2.87 0.48 9.33
N GLU A 39 3.67 1.55 9.40
CA GLU A 39 3.30 2.79 10.11
C GLU A 39 2.25 3.57 9.30
N ALA A 40 2.48 3.75 8.00
CA ALA A 40 1.51 4.39 7.11
C ALA A 40 0.18 3.63 7.06
N PHE A 41 0.22 2.29 7.03
CA PHE A 41 -1.00 1.48 7.07
C PHE A 41 -1.75 1.61 8.41
N HIS A 42 -1.03 1.65 9.53
CA HIS A 42 -1.63 1.90 10.84
C HIS A 42 -2.34 3.25 10.92
N HIS A 43 -1.74 4.31 10.37
CA HIS A 43 -2.38 5.62 10.31
C HIS A 43 -3.70 5.59 9.53
N ASP A 44 -3.73 4.93 8.37
CA ASP A 44 -4.96 4.75 7.59
C ASP A 44 -6.03 4.01 8.39
N VAL A 45 -5.66 2.91 9.07
CA VAL A 45 -6.58 2.16 9.95
C VAL A 45 -7.07 3.04 11.10
N PHE A 46 -6.19 3.78 11.76
CA PHE A 46 -6.53 4.63 12.90
C PHE A 46 -7.48 5.77 12.51
N GLU A 47 -7.20 6.46 11.41
CA GLU A 47 -8.05 7.54 10.87
C GLU A 47 -9.45 6.99 10.53
N ILE A 48 -9.52 5.94 9.70
CA ILE A 48 -10.80 5.39 9.24
C ILE A 48 -11.60 4.79 10.39
N SER A 49 -10.93 4.11 11.32
CA SER A 49 -11.58 3.52 12.50
C SER A 49 -12.10 4.58 13.48
N SER A 50 -11.45 5.74 13.56
CA SER A 50 -11.91 6.87 14.39
C SER A 50 -13.23 7.43 13.85
N ASP A 51 -13.32 7.61 12.54
CA ASP A 51 -14.50 8.19 11.90
C ASP A 51 -15.66 7.21 11.67
N SER A 52 -15.36 5.91 11.51
CA SER A 52 -16.38 4.90 11.21
C SER A 52 -17.17 4.51 12.44
N ARG A 53 -18.48 4.30 12.30
CA ARG A 53 -19.37 3.91 13.42
C ARG A 53 -19.70 2.42 13.47
N THR A 54 -19.61 1.74 12.32
CA THR A 54 -19.95 0.33 12.17
C THR A 54 -18.82 -0.43 11.49
N GLU A 55 -18.78 -1.75 11.68
CA GLU A 55 -17.80 -2.63 11.01
C GLU A 55 -17.93 -2.56 9.48
N ASP A 56 -19.16 -2.56 8.95
CA ASP A 56 -19.43 -2.46 7.52
C ASP A 56 -18.92 -1.16 6.91
N GLU A 57 -19.16 -0.03 7.60
CA GLU A 57 -18.64 1.27 7.17
C GLU A 57 -17.11 1.31 7.18
N PHE A 58 -16.50 0.77 8.24
CA PHE A 58 -15.05 0.66 8.37
C PHE A 58 -14.46 -0.14 7.20
N HIS A 59 -15.00 -1.33 6.93
CA HIS A 59 -14.52 -2.18 5.83
C HIS A 59 -14.74 -1.55 4.45
N ARG A 60 -15.88 -0.88 4.23
CA ARG A 60 -16.12 -0.15 2.98
C ARG A 60 -15.07 0.94 2.75
N ARG A 61 -14.81 1.77 3.77
CA ARG A 61 -13.82 2.86 3.69
C ARG A 61 -12.38 2.33 3.57
N MET A 62 -12.04 1.22 4.23
CA MET A 62 -10.74 0.55 4.05
C MET A 62 -10.55 0.04 2.62
N ALA A 63 -11.61 -0.51 2.00
CA ALA A 63 -11.55 -0.93 0.61
C ALA A 63 -11.36 0.26 -0.35
N GLU A 64 -12.06 1.38 -0.10
CA GLU A 64 -11.88 2.63 -0.85
C GLU A 64 -10.45 3.18 -0.72
N ARG A 65 -9.91 3.23 0.51
CA ARG A 65 -8.53 3.67 0.79
C ARG A 65 -7.50 2.77 0.10
N ARG A 66 -7.69 1.44 0.09
CA ARG A 66 -6.81 0.52 -0.66
C ARG A 66 -6.76 0.87 -2.15
N VAL A 67 -7.91 1.11 -2.78
CA VAL A 67 -7.97 1.50 -4.20
C VAL A 67 -7.27 2.83 -4.43
N GLN A 68 -7.44 3.79 -3.52
CA GLN A 68 -6.71 5.06 -3.57
C GLN A 68 -5.19 4.85 -3.50
N ARG A 69 -4.69 4.08 -2.53
CA ARG A 69 -3.25 3.83 -2.36
C ARG A 69 -2.63 3.10 -3.55
N LEU A 70 -3.36 2.15 -4.16
CA LEU A 70 -2.90 1.49 -5.38
C LEU A 70 -2.77 2.46 -6.56
N ARG A 71 -3.68 3.44 -6.69
CA ARG A 71 -3.56 4.49 -7.72
C ARG A 71 -2.37 5.39 -7.44
N GLU A 72 -2.17 5.81 -6.19
CA GLU A 72 -1.02 6.62 -5.79
C GLU A 72 0.31 5.90 -6.06
N LEU A 73 0.37 4.58 -5.87
CA LEU A 73 1.52 3.76 -6.24
C LEU A 73 1.73 3.70 -7.75
N ASP A 74 0.67 3.48 -8.55
CA ASP A 74 0.75 3.45 -10.01
C ASP A 74 1.24 4.81 -10.56
N ASP A 75 0.65 5.91 -10.09
CA ASP A 75 1.05 7.27 -10.46
C ASP A 75 2.52 7.55 -10.07
N SER A 76 2.93 7.14 -8.87
CA SER A 76 4.32 7.28 -8.41
C SER A 76 5.30 6.46 -9.26
N LEU A 77 4.89 5.26 -9.65
CA LEU A 77 5.69 4.36 -10.49
C LEU A 77 5.80 4.89 -11.93
N GLU A 78 4.72 5.45 -12.48
CA GLU A 78 4.74 6.11 -13.79
C GLU A 78 5.71 7.30 -13.80
N LEU A 79 5.64 8.17 -12.78
CA LEU A 79 6.57 9.29 -12.63
C LEU A 79 8.02 8.84 -12.50
N ALA A 80 8.28 7.83 -11.66
CA ALA A 80 9.61 7.25 -11.51
C ALA A 80 10.13 6.65 -12.82
N GLY A 81 9.25 5.98 -13.59
CA GLY A 81 9.57 5.42 -14.89
C GLY A 81 10.01 6.49 -15.89
N VAL A 82 9.30 7.62 -15.96
CA VAL A 82 9.68 8.76 -16.82
C VAL A 82 11.08 9.27 -16.48
N GLU A 83 11.37 9.47 -15.19
CA GLU A 83 12.68 9.94 -14.73
C GLU A 83 13.81 8.94 -15.04
N ILE A 84 13.57 7.64 -14.83
CA ILE A 84 14.55 6.58 -15.14
C ILE A 84 14.82 6.51 -16.64
N ILE A 85 13.78 6.60 -17.48
CA ILE A 85 13.92 6.60 -18.94
C ILE A 85 14.74 7.81 -19.39
N ALA A 86 14.48 8.99 -18.84
CA ALA A 86 15.19 10.22 -19.18
C ALA A 86 16.63 10.27 -18.62
N ASN A 87 16.92 9.56 -17.53
CA ASN A 87 18.22 9.56 -16.86
C ASN A 87 18.69 8.15 -16.46
N PRO A 88 19.37 7.43 -17.39
CA PRO A 88 19.87 6.07 -17.15
C PRO A 88 20.78 5.90 -15.93
N LYS A 89 21.40 6.99 -15.43
CA LYS A 89 22.30 6.94 -14.27
C LYS A 89 21.58 6.68 -12.95
N LEU A 90 20.26 6.86 -12.88
CA LEU A 90 19.47 6.62 -11.67
C LEU A 90 19.35 5.15 -11.30
N ILE A 91 19.44 4.24 -12.28
CA ILE A 91 19.31 2.79 -12.08
C ILE A 91 20.55 1.99 -12.50
N GLY A 92 21.51 2.66 -13.13
CA GLY A 92 22.67 2.03 -13.76
C GLY A 92 22.42 1.75 -15.24
N THR A 93 23.40 2.04 -16.08
CA THR A 93 23.27 1.94 -17.54
C THR A 93 23.05 0.52 -18.05
N GLU A 94 23.50 -0.49 -17.31
CA GLU A 94 23.28 -1.91 -17.65
C GLU A 94 21.84 -2.36 -17.35
N GLN A 95 21.25 -1.83 -16.28
CA GLN A 95 19.88 -2.15 -15.84
C GLN A 95 18.81 -1.34 -16.58
N TRP A 96 19.22 -0.27 -17.27
CA TRP A 96 18.31 0.68 -17.90
C TRP A 96 17.42 0.04 -18.98
N SER A 97 17.96 -0.86 -19.81
CA SER A 97 17.17 -1.55 -20.84
C SER A 97 16.07 -2.41 -20.24
N PHE A 98 16.35 -3.10 -19.13
CA PHE A 98 15.36 -3.87 -18.37
C PHE A 98 14.28 -2.95 -17.79
N ALA A 99 14.68 -1.81 -17.19
CA ALA A 99 13.72 -0.85 -16.68
C ALA A 99 12.79 -0.31 -17.78
N VAL A 100 13.34 0.06 -18.95
CA VAL A 100 12.54 0.50 -20.11
C VAL A 100 11.55 -0.59 -20.53
N GLN A 101 11.99 -1.85 -20.59
CA GLN A 101 11.15 -2.98 -20.96
C GLN A 101 10.02 -3.20 -19.96
N LEU A 102 10.33 -3.19 -18.66
CA LEU A 102 9.34 -3.29 -17.59
C LEU A 102 8.29 -2.16 -17.65
N PHE A 103 8.72 -0.91 -17.75
CA PHE A 103 7.79 0.23 -17.79
C PHE A 103 6.95 0.27 -19.07
N ARG A 104 7.50 -0.17 -20.20
CA ARG A 104 6.78 -0.25 -21.47
C ARG A 104 5.71 -1.34 -21.47
N THR A 105 5.99 -2.50 -20.89
CA THR A 105 5.09 -3.67 -20.90
C THR A 105 4.21 -3.75 -19.67
N ARG A 106 4.56 -3.02 -18.59
CA ARG A 106 3.98 -3.13 -17.24
C ARG A 106 4.00 -4.57 -16.72
N SER A 107 5.01 -5.36 -17.12
CA SER A 107 5.12 -6.76 -16.74
C SER A 107 6.55 -7.17 -16.41
N LEU A 108 6.75 -7.76 -15.22
CA LEU A 108 8.01 -8.39 -14.84
C LEU A 108 8.33 -9.63 -15.69
N ASP A 109 7.31 -10.31 -16.23
CA ASP A 109 7.50 -11.46 -17.13
C ASP A 109 8.12 -11.06 -18.48
N SER A 110 8.27 -9.76 -18.73
CA SER A 110 8.92 -9.25 -19.94
C SER A 110 10.44 -9.09 -19.81
N LEU A 111 11.02 -9.26 -18.61
CA LEU A 111 12.44 -9.05 -18.35
C LEU A 111 13.34 -10.23 -18.78
#